data_AF-A0A9E1ZVR1-F1
#
_entry.id   AF-A0A9E1ZVR1-F1
#
_cell.length_a   1.000
_cell.length_b   1.000
_cell.length_c   1.000
_cell.angle_alpha   90.00
_cell.angle_beta   90.00
_cell.angle_gamma   90.00
#
_symmetry.space_group_name_H-M   'P 1'
#
loop_
_entity.id
_entity.type
_entity.pdbx_description
1 polymer ?
#
loop_
_entity_poly.entity_id
_entity_poly.type
_entity_poly.pdbx_seq_one_letter_code
_entity_poly.pdbx_strand_id
1 'polypeptide(L)'
;MTQVTVLNPKVIEEVNAVTPAVRLKGLKGVKVGFVDNSKMNADMFIRRIGEKLTDQYGIEIGAVVRKLAPKDTLPSDEIDMLSGCEAVIQCFGDCGTSTSMTVADAVTLEGKGKPTASIFSTAFSGAARQQAMGRGLSTLPLVEIPHPMHSASKDQVIERADAVVDAIAQTLTSDNFVSAEVARPISDEKISIEEAQADDQEFFFEQGWTDGLPVVSPTLEKVTAALSTVNRDPKEIVGIVPPRHRPATVEKIAINAVMAGCKPEY
;
A
#
# COMPACT_ATOMS: atom_id res chain seq x y z
N MET A 1 23.89 29.10 21.14
CA MET A 1 23.55 27.67 21.26
C MET A 1 24.09 26.98 20.02
N THR A 2 24.74 25.83 20.16
CA THR A 2 25.29 25.09 19.02
C THR A 2 24.14 24.43 18.25
N GLN A 3 24.21 24.42 16.93
CA GLN A 3 23.27 23.68 16.09
C GLN A 3 23.89 22.36 15.66
N VAL A 4 23.09 21.31 15.63
CA VAL A 4 23.46 19.98 15.12
C VAL A 4 22.63 19.68 13.88
N THR A 5 23.30 19.22 12.83
CA THR A 5 22.61 18.75 11.62
C THR A 5 22.28 17.26 11.75
N VAL A 6 21.00 16.92 11.65
CA VAL A 6 20.50 15.55 11.55
C VAL A 6 20.07 15.22 10.13
N LEU A 7 20.24 13.97 9.73
CA LEU A 7 19.90 13.49 8.39
C LEU A 7 18.56 12.77 8.38
N ASN A 8 17.76 13.04 7.36
CA ASN A 8 16.43 12.47 7.21
C ASN A 8 16.49 10.98 6.82
N PRO A 9 15.89 10.05 7.59
CA PRO A 9 15.90 8.62 7.31
C PRO A 9 14.95 8.21 6.19
N LYS A 10 14.03 9.10 5.77
CA LYS A 10 13.01 8.81 4.75
C LYS A 10 13.53 9.15 3.35
N VAL A 11 13.01 8.43 2.37
CA VAL A 11 13.21 8.73 0.95
C VAL A 11 12.12 9.68 0.49
N ILE A 12 12.50 10.82 -0.10
CA ILE A 12 11.61 11.92 -0.49
C ILE A 12 11.23 11.85 -1.99
N GLU A 13 11.83 10.92 -2.75
CA GLU A 13 11.62 10.81 -4.20
C GLU A 13 10.14 10.80 -4.62
N GLU A 14 9.84 11.46 -5.73
CA GLU A 14 8.52 11.43 -6.34
C GLU A 14 8.26 10.04 -6.94
N VAL A 15 7.05 9.52 -6.72
CA VAL A 15 6.60 8.28 -7.39
C VAL A 15 6.00 8.69 -8.72
N ASN A 16 6.30 7.93 -9.78
CA ASN A 16 5.56 8.06 -11.03
C ASN A 16 4.06 7.92 -10.75
N ALA A 17 3.30 8.97 -11.02
CA ALA A 17 1.87 8.97 -10.78
C ALA A 17 1.20 7.90 -11.65
N VAL A 18 0.32 7.12 -11.04
CA VAL A 18 -0.55 6.17 -11.73
C VAL A 18 -1.94 6.80 -11.76
N THR A 19 -2.38 7.17 -12.96
CA THR A 19 -3.74 7.66 -13.17
C THR A 19 -4.71 6.50 -13.01
N PRO A 20 -5.74 6.60 -12.14
CA PRO A 20 -6.80 5.60 -12.07
C PRO A 20 -7.44 5.41 -13.44
N ALA A 21 -7.87 4.18 -13.74
CA ALA A 21 -8.64 3.88 -14.92
C ALA A 21 -9.97 4.67 -14.95
N VAL A 22 -10.45 4.95 -16.17
CA VAL A 22 -11.76 5.58 -16.37
C VAL A 22 -12.85 4.65 -15.84
N ARG A 23 -13.77 5.19 -15.02
CA ARG A 23 -14.89 4.40 -14.49
C ARG A 23 -15.93 4.08 -15.54
N LEU A 24 -16.65 3.00 -15.29
CA LEU A 24 -17.71 2.53 -16.16
C LEU A 24 -18.93 3.45 -16.08
N LYS A 25 -19.66 3.60 -17.19
CA LYS A 25 -20.90 4.39 -17.22
C LYS A 25 -22.10 3.68 -16.57
N GLY A 26 -21.96 2.39 -16.31
CA GLY A 26 -22.97 1.49 -15.77
C GLY A 26 -22.45 0.05 -15.81
N LEU A 27 -23.18 -0.89 -15.20
CA LEU A 27 -22.71 -2.26 -14.99
C LEU A 27 -23.49 -3.32 -15.79
N LYS A 28 -24.60 -2.95 -16.42
CA LYS A 28 -25.43 -3.90 -17.16
C LYS A 28 -24.69 -4.44 -18.39
N GLY A 29 -24.52 -5.76 -18.46
CA GLY A 29 -23.78 -6.46 -19.50
C GLY A 29 -22.25 -6.33 -19.39
N VAL A 30 -21.75 -5.68 -18.34
CA VAL A 30 -20.31 -5.49 -18.16
C VAL A 30 -19.68 -6.79 -17.70
N LYS A 31 -18.61 -7.22 -18.38
CA LYS A 31 -17.85 -8.40 -17.97
C LYS A 31 -16.87 -8.07 -16.85
N VAL A 32 -17.11 -8.60 -15.65
CA VAL A 32 -16.32 -8.31 -14.44
C VAL A 32 -15.47 -9.51 -14.05
N GLY A 33 -14.16 -9.31 -13.96
CA GLY A 33 -13.21 -10.31 -13.45
C GLY A 33 -13.11 -10.30 -11.93
N PHE A 34 -12.69 -11.41 -11.33
CA PHE A 34 -12.53 -11.56 -9.89
C PHE A 34 -11.16 -12.12 -9.53
N VAL A 35 -10.57 -11.61 -8.45
CA VAL A 35 -9.33 -12.12 -7.87
C VAL A 35 -9.60 -12.65 -6.48
N ASP A 36 -9.47 -13.97 -6.35
CA ASP A 36 -9.43 -14.70 -5.09
C ASP A 36 -7.99 -14.80 -4.61
N ASN A 37 -7.66 -14.10 -3.52
CA ASN A 37 -6.31 -14.13 -2.96
C ASN A 37 -6.01 -15.34 -2.07
N SER A 38 -6.83 -16.40 -2.14
CA SER A 38 -6.69 -17.66 -1.38
C SER A 38 -6.78 -17.51 0.15
N LYS A 39 -7.28 -16.37 0.65
CA LYS A 39 -7.61 -16.21 2.07
C LYS A 39 -8.84 -17.06 2.40
N MET A 40 -8.92 -17.48 3.66
CA MET A 40 -10.14 -18.06 4.23
C MET A 40 -11.33 -17.15 3.93
N ASN A 41 -12.45 -17.75 3.52
CA ASN A 41 -13.71 -17.10 3.15
C ASN A 41 -13.69 -16.23 1.88
N ALA A 42 -12.56 -16.08 1.17
CA ALA A 42 -12.49 -15.26 -0.04
C ALA A 42 -13.33 -15.82 -1.20
N ASP A 43 -13.31 -17.14 -1.38
CA ASP A 43 -14.09 -17.87 -2.38
C ASP A 43 -15.60 -17.68 -2.18
N MET A 44 -16.06 -17.88 -0.94
CA MET A 44 -17.47 -17.72 -0.57
C MET A 44 -17.92 -16.26 -0.69
N PHE A 45 -17.07 -15.32 -0.29
CA PHE A 45 -17.33 -13.89 -0.43
C PHE A 45 -17.45 -13.49 -1.91
N ILE A 46 -16.49 -13.90 -2.76
CA ILE A 46 -16.50 -13.63 -4.21
C ILE A 46 -17.75 -14.20 -4.87
N ARG A 47 -18.09 -15.44 -4.55
CA ARG A 47 -19.30 -16.06 -5.08
C ARG A 47 -20.54 -15.24 -4.72
N ARG A 48 -20.66 -14.83 -3.47
CA ARG A 48 -21.82 -14.07 -2.99
C ARG A 48 -21.94 -12.69 -3.63
N ILE A 49 -20.85 -11.93 -3.72
CA ILE A 49 -20.88 -10.63 -4.41
C ILE A 49 -21.14 -10.79 -5.90
N GLY A 50 -20.61 -11.83 -6.54
CA GLY A 50 -20.84 -12.11 -7.96
C GLY A 50 -22.32 -12.39 -8.25
N GLU A 51 -22.96 -13.25 -7.45
CA GLU A 51 -24.40 -13.51 -7.51
C GLU A 51 -25.21 -12.21 -7.34
N LYS A 52 -24.92 -11.42 -6.29
CA LYS A 52 -25.64 -10.17 -6.01
C LYS A 52 -25.46 -9.10 -7.08
N LEU A 53 -24.25 -8.90 -7.59
CA LEU A 53 -23.98 -7.93 -8.65
C LEU A 53 -24.65 -8.36 -9.96
N THR A 54 -24.71 -9.66 -10.25
CA THR A 54 -25.42 -10.18 -11.42
C THR A 54 -26.93 -9.88 -11.29
N ASP A 55 -27.52 -10.21 -10.14
CA ASP A 55 -28.95 -10.03 -9.91
C ASP A 55 -29.38 -8.55 -9.88
N GLN A 56 -28.59 -7.69 -9.24
CA GLN A 56 -28.96 -6.29 -9.01
C GLN A 56 -28.52 -5.34 -10.13
N TYR A 57 -27.33 -5.57 -10.69
CA TYR A 57 -26.69 -4.65 -11.64
C TYR A 57 -26.55 -5.25 -13.04
N GLY A 58 -26.79 -6.55 -13.20
CA GLY A 58 -26.77 -7.22 -14.50
C GLY A 58 -25.37 -7.39 -15.09
N ILE A 59 -24.33 -7.51 -14.25
CA ILE A 59 -22.97 -7.83 -14.74
C ILE A 59 -22.91 -9.23 -15.35
N GLU A 60 -21.88 -9.49 -16.15
CA GLU A 60 -21.48 -10.82 -16.58
C GLU A 60 -20.23 -11.25 -15.81
N ILE A 61 -20.22 -12.47 -15.28
CA ILE A 61 -19.04 -13.02 -14.60
C ILE A 61 -17.96 -13.35 -15.63
N GLY A 62 -16.82 -12.65 -15.54
CA GLY A 62 -15.66 -12.83 -16.37
C GLY A 62 -14.65 -13.83 -15.81
N ALA A 63 -13.36 -13.56 -16.03
CA ALA A 63 -12.29 -14.40 -15.53
C ALA A 63 -12.25 -14.38 -13.99
N VAL A 64 -12.21 -15.55 -13.37
CA VAL A 64 -11.99 -15.69 -11.92
C VAL A 64 -10.63 -16.32 -11.72
N VAL A 65 -9.71 -15.55 -11.15
CA VAL A 65 -8.34 -15.97 -10.90
C VAL A 65 -8.17 -16.22 -9.41
N ARG A 66 -7.65 -17.39 -9.05
CA ARG A 66 -7.31 -17.73 -7.68
C ARG A 66 -5.80 -17.85 -7.53
N LYS A 67 -5.23 -16.97 -6.69
CA LYS A 67 -3.80 -16.99 -6.38
C LYS A 67 -3.40 -18.27 -5.67
N LEU A 68 -2.15 -18.70 -5.84
CA LEU A 68 -1.61 -19.84 -5.10
C LEU A 68 -1.60 -19.57 -3.58
N ALA A 69 -1.13 -18.39 -3.15
CA ALA A 69 -1.17 -17.97 -1.77
C ALA A 69 -1.42 -16.45 -1.63
N PRO A 70 -1.86 -15.96 -0.46
CA PRO A 70 -2.13 -14.53 -0.23
C PRO A 70 -0.89 -13.63 -0.35
N LYS A 71 0.30 -14.22 -0.36
CA LYS A 71 1.60 -13.52 -0.47
C LYS A 71 2.06 -13.33 -1.91
N ASP A 72 1.39 -13.94 -2.87
CA ASP A 72 1.81 -13.91 -4.25
C ASP A 72 1.14 -12.72 -4.96
N THR A 73 1.85 -12.10 -5.91
CA THR A 73 1.26 -11.18 -6.89
C THR A 73 0.64 -11.99 -8.02
N LEU A 74 -0.27 -11.38 -8.78
CA LEU A 74 -0.75 -12.00 -10.01
C LEU A 74 0.40 -12.11 -11.03
N PRO A 75 0.67 -13.29 -11.61
CA PRO A 75 1.58 -13.42 -12.73
C PRO A 75 1.01 -12.73 -13.98
N SER A 76 1.87 -12.44 -14.96
CA SER A 76 1.53 -11.62 -16.12
C SER A 76 0.40 -12.20 -16.98
N ASP A 77 0.37 -13.52 -17.14
CA ASP A 77 -0.67 -14.24 -17.87
C ASP A 77 -2.04 -14.12 -17.19
N GLU A 78 -2.10 -14.21 -15.86
CA GLU A 78 -3.33 -13.99 -15.09
C GLU A 78 -3.79 -12.53 -15.15
N ILE A 79 -2.86 -11.56 -15.10
CA ILE A 79 -3.17 -10.15 -15.34
C ILE A 79 -3.76 -9.95 -16.74
N ASP A 80 -3.23 -10.63 -17.76
CA ASP A 80 -3.72 -10.51 -19.13
C ASP A 80 -5.11 -11.16 -19.30
N MET A 81 -5.37 -12.30 -18.63
CA MET A 81 -6.71 -12.90 -18.55
C MET A 81 -7.72 -11.93 -17.93
N LEU A 82 -7.37 -11.31 -16.80
CA LEU A 82 -8.22 -10.31 -16.13
C LEU A 82 -8.38 -9.04 -16.96
N SER A 83 -7.36 -8.66 -17.73
CA SER A 83 -7.42 -7.53 -18.68
C SER A 83 -8.37 -7.77 -19.84
N GLY A 84 -8.79 -9.02 -20.08
CA GLY A 84 -9.90 -9.36 -20.98
C GLY A 84 -11.29 -8.99 -20.43
N CYS A 85 -11.39 -8.56 -19.17
CA CYS A 85 -12.60 -8.04 -18.56
C CYS A 85 -12.64 -6.50 -18.64
N GLU A 86 -13.81 -5.93 -18.38
CA GLU A 86 -14.04 -4.48 -18.37
C GLU A 86 -13.77 -3.86 -16.99
N ALA A 87 -13.89 -4.65 -15.92
CA ALA A 87 -13.53 -4.27 -14.55
C ALA A 87 -13.02 -5.50 -13.79
N VAL A 88 -12.34 -5.28 -12.66
CA VAL A 88 -11.84 -6.35 -11.79
C VAL A 88 -12.17 -6.09 -10.33
N ILE A 89 -12.74 -7.07 -9.64
CA ILE A 89 -12.98 -7.02 -8.19
C ILE A 89 -11.95 -7.91 -7.48
N GLN A 90 -11.35 -7.42 -6.41
CA GLN A 90 -10.30 -8.14 -5.69
C GLN A 90 -10.66 -8.34 -4.23
N CYS A 91 -10.60 -9.58 -3.75
CA CYS A 91 -10.85 -9.93 -2.35
C CYS A 91 -9.59 -10.51 -1.71
N PHE A 92 -9.36 -10.31 -0.43
CA PHE A 92 -9.49 -9.04 0.27
C PHE A 92 -8.22 -8.80 1.10
N GLY A 93 -7.84 -7.55 1.34
CA GLY A 93 -6.76 -7.22 2.26
C GLY A 93 -7.21 -7.33 3.71
N ASP A 94 -6.80 -8.40 4.39
CA ASP A 94 -7.19 -8.72 5.78
C ASP A 94 -5.98 -9.08 6.67
N CYS A 95 -4.78 -8.93 6.12
CA CYS A 95 -3.51 -8.93 6.86
C CYS A 95 -2.47 -8.10 6.10
N GLY A 96 -1.31 -7.83 6.70
CA GLY A 96 -0.27 -6.99 6.09
C GLY A 96 0.17 -7.47 4.71
N THR A 97 0.46 -8.76 4.56
CA THR A 97 0.93 -9.33 3.29
C THR A 97 -0.14 -9.30 2.20
N SER A 98 -1.36 -9.79 2.49
CA SER A 98 -2.46 -9.78 1.51
C SER A 98 -2.84 -8.37 1.08
N THR A 99 -2.82 -7.41 2.01
CA THR A 99 -3.01 -5.99 1.72
C THR A 99 -2.00 -5.49 0.71
N SER A 100 -0.72 -5.83 0.92
CA SER A 100 0.37 -5.38 0.04
C SER A 100 0.25 -5.94 -1.37
N MET A 101 -0.14 -7.21 -1.50
CA MET A 101 -0.28 -7.85 -2.80
C MET A 101 -1.53 -7.37 -3.54
N THR A 102 -2.67 -7.23 -2.86
CA THR A 102 -3.90 -6.67 -3.45
C THR A 102 -3.67 -5.24 -3.93
N VAL A 103 -2.95 -4.41 -3.17
CA VAL A 103 -2.57 -3.06 -3.62
C VAL A 103 -1.68 -3.10 -4.86
N ALA A 104 -0.68 -3.98 -4.89
CA ALA A 104 0.22 -4.10 -6.04
C ALA A 104 -0.53 -4.48 -7.33
N ASP A 105 -1.46 -5.44 -7.23
CA ASP A 105 -2.28 -5.87 -8.36
C ASP A 105 -3.25 -4.77 -8.79
N ALA A 106 -3.88 -4.07 -7.84
CA ALA A 106 -4.78 -2.96 -8.13
C ALA A 106 -4.06 -1.86 -8.91
N VAL A 107 -2.88 -1.43 -8.45
CA VAL A 107 -2.05 -0.43 -9.16
C VAL A 107 -1.71 -0.90 -10.58
N THR A 108 -1.40 -2.19 -10.75
CA THR A 108 -1.05 -2.75 -12.06
C THR A 108 -2.25 -2.75 -13.01
N LEU A 109 -3.42 -3.21 -12.56
CA LEU A 109 -4.65 -3.25 -13.37
C LEU A 109 -5.17 -1.85 -13.69
N GLU A 110 -5.17 -0.95 -12.71
CA GLU A 110 -5.54 0.45 -12.88
C GLU A 110 -4.63 1.15 -13.90
N GLY A 111 -3.31 0.92 -13.79
CA GLY A 111 -2.34 1.44 -14.76
C GLY A 111 -2.49 0.85 -16.17
N LYS A 112 -3.13 -0.32 -16.31
CA LYS A 112 -3.55 -0.90 -17.61
C LYS A 112 -4.93 -0.41 -18.07
N GLY A 113 -5.52 0.57 -17.39
CA GLY A 113 -6.83 1.13 -17.72
C GLY A 113 -8.00 0.22 -17.35
N LYS A 114 -7.81 -0.72 -16.41
CA LYS A 114 -8.86 -1.61 -15.91
C LYS A 114 -9.36 -1.10 -14.56
N PRO A 115 -10.61 -0.57 -14.48
CA PRO A 115 -11.16 -0.13 -13.22
C PRO A 115 -11.28 -1.30 -12.26
N THR A 116 -10.75 -1.10 -11.06
CA THR A 116 -10.77 -2.05 -9.96
C THR A 116 -11.74 -1.62 -8.87
N ALA A 117 -12.25 -2.60 -8.12
CA ALA A 117 -12.79 -2.40 -6.79
C ALA A 117 -12.09 -3.38 -5.86
N SER A 118 -11.16 -2.88 -5.05
CA SER A 118 -10.33 -3.69 -4.19
C SER A 118 -10.85 -3.64 -2.76
N ILE A 119 -11.16 -4.81 -2.20
CA ILE A 119 -11.84 -4.92 -0.90
C ILE A 119 -10.81 -5.10 0.20
N PHE A 120 -10.93 -4.32 1.28
CA PHE A 120 -10.04 -4.37 2.43
C PHE A 120 -10.85 -4.36 3.72
N SER A 121 -10.37 -5.08 4.72
CA SER A 121 -10.95 -4.97 6.06
C SER A 121 -10.63 -3.61 6.69
N THR A 122 -11.50 -3.11 7.56
CA THR A 122 -11.36 -1.81 8.24
C THR A 122 -10.01 -1.62 8.94
N ALA A 123 -9.41 -2.70 9.47
CA ALA A 123 -8.10 -2.65 10.12
C ALA A 123 -6.92 -2.39 9.15
N PHE A 124 -7.11 -2.63 7.85
CA PHE A 124 -6.02 -2.59 6.86
C PHE A 124 -6.25 -1.59 5.71
N SER A 125 -7.39 -0.91 5.64
CA SER A 125 -7.69 0.06 4.60
C SER A 125 -6.74 1.28 4.62
N GLY A 126 -6.40 1.79 5.81
CA GLY A 126 -5.42 2.87 5.97
C GLY A 126 -4.03 2.47 5.44
N ALA A 127 -3.58 1.26 5.77
CA ALA A 127 -2.33 0.71 5.25
C ALA A 127 -2.38 0.55 3.72
N ALA A 128 -3.51 0.08 3.18
CA ALA A 128 -3.71 -0.07 1.74
C ALA A 128 -3.56 1.27 1.00
N ARG A 129 -4.22 2.33 1.49
CA ARG A 129 -4.13 3.69 0.92
C ARG A 129 -2.70 4.22 0.92
N GLN A 130 -1.98 4.10 2.03
CA GLN A 130 -0.59 4.56 2.14
C GLN A 130 0.35 3.80 1.21
N GLN A 131 0.14 2.50 1.05
CA GLN A 131 0.92 1.69 0.12
C GLN A 131 0.61 2.00 -1.34
N ALA A 132 -0.67 2.21 -1.69
CA ALA A 132 -1.08 2.60 -3.04
C ALA A 132 -0.50 3.96 -3.44
N MET A 133 -0.55 4.93 -2.53
CA MET A 133 0.10 6.24 -2.72
C MET A 133 1.62 6.09 -2.92
N GLY A 134 2.27 5.23 -2.13
CA GLY A 134 3.68 4.89 -2.30
C GLY A 134 4.03 4.26 -3.65
N ARG A 135 3.03 3.75 -4.38
CA ARG A 135 3.14 3.17 -5.72
C ARG A 135 2.55 4.07 -6.81
N GLY A 136 2.21 5.31 -6.49
CA GLY A 136 1.75 6.32 -7.45
C GLY A 136 0.23 6.42 -7.61
N LEU A 137 -0.55 5.52 -7.01
CA LEU A 137 -2.01 5.56 -7.02
C LEU A 137 -2.54 6.18 -5.71
N SER A 138 -2.63 7.51 -5.67
CA SER A 138 -3.06 8.26 -4.48
C SER A 138 -4.53 8.04 -4.12
N THR A 139 -5.36 7.71 -5.11
CA THR A 139 -6.80 7.48 -4.99
C THR A 139 -7.14 6.01 -5.25
N LEU A 140 -6.75 5.13 -4.32
CA LEU A 140 -7.05 3.70 -4.40
C LEU A 140 -8.59 3.46 -4.43
N PRO A 141 -9.13 2.76 -5.46
CA PRO A 141 -10.55 2.37 -5.54
C PRO A 141 -10.90 1.25 -4.55
N LEU A 142 -10.98 1.66 -3.29
CA LEU A 142 -11.07 0.79 -2.14
C LEU A 142 -12.52 0.68 -1.61
N VAL A 143 -12.94 -0.54 -1.29
CA VAL A 143 -14.18 -0.82 -0.55
C VAL A 143 -13.84 -1.42 0.81
N GLU A 144 -14.44 -0.90 1.88
CA GLU A 144 -14.20 -1.37 3.25
C GLU A 144 -15.22 -2.42 3.69
N ILE A 145 -14.75 -3.46 4.39
CA ILE A 145 -15.57 -4.44 5.09
C ILE A 145 -15.12 -4.56 6.56
N PRO A 146 -16.00 -4.95 7.50
CA PRO A 146 -15.59 -5.15 8.89
C PRO A 146 -14.50 -6.22 9.04
N HIS A 147 -13.49 -5.95 9.88
CA HIS A 147 -12.46 -6.91 10.29
C HIS A 147 -12.95 -7.81 11.44
N PRO A 148 -12.43 -9.04 11.63
CA PRO A 148 -11.59 -9.85 10.73
C PRO A 148 -12.41 -10.70 9.78
N MET A 149 -11.90 -10.99 8.58
CA MET A 149 -12.55 -11.95 7.66
C MET A 149 -12.08 -13.40 7.86
N HIS A 150 -10.84 -13.61 8.31
CA HIS A 150 -10.29 -14.95 8.47
C HIS A 150 -11.07 -15.83 9.46
N SER A 151 -11.52 -15.26 10.58
CA SER A 151 -12.27 -15.95 11.63
C SER A 151 -13.77 -15.67 11.61
N ALA A 152 -14.28 -14.99 10.58
CA ALA A 152 -15.70 -14.69 10.45
C ALA A 152 -16.49 -15.98 10.20
N SER A 153 -17.67 -16.07 10.80
CA SER A 153 -18.62 -17.15 10.52
C SER A 153 -19.18 -17.01 9.10
N LYS A 154 -19.82 -18.08 8.59
CA LYS A 154 -20.43 -18.04 7.26
C LYS A 154 -21.49 -16.94 7.13
N ASP A 155 -22.33 -16.79 8.15
CA ASP A 155 -23.37 -15.77 8.17
C ASP A 155 -22.77 -14.37 8.15
N GLN A 156 -21.70 -14.12 8.91
CA GLN A 156 -20.99 -12.84 8.90
C GLN A 156 -20.36 -12.54 7.55
N VAL A 157 -19.80 -13.53 6.86
CA VAL A 157 -19.22 -13.32 5.52
C VAL A 157 -20.31 -12.99 4.51
N ILE A 158 -21.47 -13.66 4.57
CA ILE A 158 -22.62 -13.37 3.69
C ILE A 158 -23.16 -11.97 3.97
N GLU A 159 -23.35 -11.61 5.24
CA GLU A 159 -23.81 -10.28 5.66
C GLU A 159 -22.89 -9.18 5.15
N ARG A 160 -21.57 -9.36 5.32
CA ARG A 160 -20.56 -8.39 4.86
C ARG A 160 -20.49 -8.30 3.34
N ALA A 161 -20.61 -9.42 2.62
CA ALA A 161 -20.66 -9.44 1.17
C ALA A 161 -21.88 -8.66 0.66
N ASP A 162 -23.05 -8.92 1.23
CA ASP A 162 -24.31 -8.26 0.88
C ASP A 162 -24.24 -6.75 1.13
N ALA A 163 -23.62 -6.33 2.23
CA ALA A 163 -23.54 -4.93 2.63
C ALA A 163 -22.67 -4.06 1.70
N VAL A 164 -21.78 -4.65 0.90
CA VAL A 164 -20.84 -3.88 0.07
C VAL A 164 -21.11 -3.93 -1.42
N VAL A 165 -22.17 -4.62 -1.87
CA VAL A 165 -22.51 -4.74 -3.29
C VAL A 165 -22.67 -3.37 -3.96
N ASP A 166 -23.43 -2.48 -3.33
CA ASP A 166 -23.64 -1.11 -3.85
C ASP A 166 -22.36 -0.28 -3.82
N ALA A 167 -21.54 -0.43 -2.78
CA ALA A 167 -20.26 0.26 -2.66
C ALA A 167 -19.26 -0.20 -3.75
N ILE A 168 -19.23 -1.50 -4.08
CA ILE A 168 -18.47 -2.03 -5.21
C ILE A 168 -18.97 -1.43 -6.51
N ALA A 169 -20.29 -1.42 -6.73
CA ALA A 169 -20.87 -0.88 -7.95
C ALA A 169 -20.54 0.60 -8.14
N GLN A 170 -20.65 1.40 -7.07
CA GLN A 170 -20.26 2.81 -7.05
C GLN A 170 -18.76 2.98 -7.32
N THR A 171 -17.90 2.18 -6.69
CA THR A 171 -16.44 2.24 -6.89
C THR A 171 -16.04 1.95 -8.34
N LEU A 172 -16.80 1.11 -9.06
CA LEU A 172 -16.55 0.82 -10.47
C LEU A 172 -17.14 1.86 -11.43
N THR A 173 -18.05 2.72 -10.97
CA THR A 173 -18.84 3.63 -11.84
C THR A 173 -18.67 5.12 -11.52
N SER A 174 -18.00 5.47 -10.43
CA SER A 174 -17.81 6.85 -9.97
C SER A 174 -16.36 7.14 -9.59
N ASP A 175 -15.87 8.32 -9.97
CA ASP A 175 -14.51 8.79 -9.68
C ASP A 175 -14.35 9.36 -8.25
N ASN A 176 -15.36 9.18 -7.39
CA ASN A 176 -15.39 9.72 -6.03
C ASN A 176 -14.56 8.87 -5.05
N PHE A 177 -13.24 8.91 -5.20
CA PHE A 177 -12.31 8.20 -4.33
C PHE A 177 -11.75 9.09 -3.22
N VAL A 178 -11.50 8.47 -2.06
CA VAL A 178 -10.76 9.12 -0.98
C VAL A 178 -9.26 9.05 -1.30
N SER A 179 -8.65 10.20 -1.55
CA SER A 179 -7.19 10.30 -1.62
C SER A 179 -6.58 9.99 -0.26
N ALA A 180 -5.47 9.27 -0.24
CA ALA A 180 -4.65 9.19 0.97
C ALA A 180 -4.18 10.60 1.36
N GLU A 181 -4.26 10.94 2.65
CA GLU A 181 -3.59 12.13 3.16
C GLU A 181 -2.08 11.89 3.18
N VAL A 182 -1.35 12.87 2.63
CA VAL A 182 0.11 12.90 2.71
C VAL A 182 0.45 13.50 4.08
N ALA A 183 1.05 12.70 4.98
CA ALA A 183 1.76 13.28 6.12
C ALA A 183 2.76 14.30 5.57
N ARG A 184 2.78 15.53 6.12
CA ARG A 184 3.53 16.66 5.56
C ARG A 184 4.90 16.19 5.04
N PRO A 185 5.21 16.39 3.74
CA PRO A 185 6.50 16.00 3.24
C PRO A 185 7.55 16.80 4.00
N ILE A 186 8.43 16.09 4.70
CA ILE A 186 9.68 16.67 5.16
C ILE A 186 10.52 16.79 3.88
N SER A 187 10.60 18.00 3.35
CA SER A 187 11.30 18.31 2.10
C SER A 187 12.81 18.25 2.25
N ASP A 188 13.30 18.37 3.48
CA ASP A 188 14.72 18.61 3.72
C ASP A 188 15.44 17.28 4.01
N GLU A 189 16.50 17.01 3.25
CA GLU A 189 17.39 15.89 3.50
C GLU A 189 18.21 16.05 4.78
N LYS A 190 18.39 17.30 5.22
CA LYS A 190 19.18 17.71 6.39
C LYS A 190 18.40 18.73 7.19
N ILE A 191 18.27 18.51 8.50
CA ILE A 191 17.56 19.41 9.40
C ILE A 191 18.53 19.90 10.47
N SER A 192 18.57 21.21 10.70
CA SER A 192 19.32 21.79 11.82
C SER A 192 18.43 21.86 13.06
N ILE A 193 18.87 21.22 14.15
CA ILE A 193 18.22 21.26 15.46
C ILE A 193 19.16 21.87 16.50
N GLU A 194 18.63 22.42 17.58
CA GLU A 194 19.46 22.99 18.65
C GLU A 194 20.03 21.88 19.54
N GLU A 195 21.32 21.93 19.87
CA GLU A 195 22.02 20.91 20.68
C GLU A 195 21.41 20.74 22.09
N ALA A 196 20.75 21.76 22.61
CA ALA A 196 20.07 21.77 23.91
C ALA A 196 18.60 21.32 23.85
N GLN A 197 18.10 20.88 22.70
CA GLN A 197 16.77 20.29 22.58
C GLN A 197 16.79 18.93 23.29
N ALA A 198 16.55 18.96 24.60
CA ALA A 198 16.69 17.85 25.55
C ALA A 198 15.69 16.70 25.37
N ASP A 199 14.98 16.68 24.23
CA ASP A 199 14.08 15.60 23.82
C ASP A 199 14.06 15.48 22.30
N ASP A 200 15.20 15.08 21.71
CA ASP A 200 15.29 14.78 20.26
C ASP A 200 14.32 13.65 19.86
N GLN A 201 13.89 12.83 20.83
CA GLN A 201 12.95 11.73 20.64
C GLN A 201 11.56 12.23 20.26
N GLU A 202 11.02 13.21 20.98
CA GLU A 202 9.71 13.80 20.65
C GLU A 202 9.76 14.47 19.27
N PHE A 203 10.85 15.19 18.96
CA PHE A 203 11.05 15.73 17.62
C PHE A 203 11.03 14.63 16.55
N PHE A 204 11.79 13.54 16.72
CA PHE A 204 11.79 12.44 15.76
C PHE A 204 10.44 11.71 15.68
N PHE A 205 9.69 11.63 16.77
CA PHE A 205 8.34 11.07 16.80
C PHE A 205 7.36 11.97 16.02
N GLU A 206 7.37 13.28 16.26
CA GLU A 206 6.55 14.25 15.50
C GLU A 206 6.87 14.23 14.00
N GLN A 207 8.13 14.01 13.63
CA GLN A 207 8.55 13.82 12.23
C GLN A 207 8.13 12.46 11.64
N GLY A 208 7.64 11.53 12.47
CA GLY A 208 7.29 10.16 12.10
C GLY A 208 8.51 9.32 11.70
N TRP A 209 9.65 9.55 12.35
CA TRP A 209 10.90 8.82 12.13
C TRP A 209 11.09 7.66 13.12
N THR A 210 10.35 7.67 14.22
CA THR A 210 10.27 6.59 15.22
C THR A 210 8.80 6.28 15.53
N ASP A 211 8.54 5.11 16.11
CA ASP A 211 7.23 4.67 16.63
C ASP A 211 6.97 5.17 18.07
N GLY A 212 7.86 6.01 18.59
CA GLY A 212 7.86 6.50 19.97
C GLY A 212 8.89 5.80 20.86
N LEU A 213 9.58 4.77 20.35
CA LEU A 213 10.73 4.20 21.02
C LEU A 213 11.98 5.10 20.84
N PRO A 214 12.90 5.10 21.83
CA PRO A 214 14.12 5.87 21.73
C PRO A 214 15.01 5.44 20.56
N VAL A 215 15.55 6.41 19.83
CA VAL A 215 16.49 6.25 18.72
C VAL A 215 17.75 7.09 18.94
N VAL A 216 18.86 6.72 18.32
CA VAL A 216 20.06 7.56 18.32
C VAL A 216 19.91 8.65 17.25
N SER A 217 20.10 9.91 17.65
CA SER A 217 20.15 11.04 16.71
C SER A 217 21.07 10.76 15.50
N PRO A 218 20.56 10.77 14.25
CA PRO A 218 21.35 10.54 13.05
C PRO A 218 22.10 11.80 12.63
N THR A 219 23.07 12.21 13.46
CA THR A 219 23.87 13.41 13.19
C THR A 219 24.76 13.20 11.96
N LEU A 220 25.03 14.28 11.23
CA LEU A 220 25.93 14.25 10.07
C LEU A 220 27.28 13.58 10.40
N GLU A 221 27.82 13.84 11.58
CA GLU A 221 29.06 13.23 12.08
C GLU A 221 28.95 11.71 12.20
N LYS A 222 27.93 11.20 12.91
CA LYS A 222 27.73 9.75 13.12
C LYS A 222 27.50 9.02 11.80
N VAL A 223 26.70 9.60 10.91
CA VAL A 223 26.43 8.99 9.61
C VAL A 223 27.66 9.02 8.72
N THR A 224 28.46 10.10 8.74
CA THR A 224 29.74 10.16 8.01
C THR A 224 30.71 9.09 8.54
N ALA A 225 30.78 8.90 9.86
CA ALA A 225 31.58 7.83 10.46
C ALA A 225 31.13 6.45 10.00
N ALA A 226 29.82 6.16 10.00
CA ALA A 226 29.27 4.91 9.49
C ALA A 226 29.57 4.70 8.00
N LEU A 227 29.44 5.74 7.16
CA LEU A 227 29.75 5.63 5.74
C LEU A 227 31.25 5.40 5.48
N SER A 228 32.13 5.93 6.33
CA SER A 228 33.59 5.78 6.16
C SER A 228 34.10 4.34 6.28
N THR A 229 33.32 3.43 6.87
CA THR A 229 33.67 2.01 7.00
C THR A 229 33.25 1.18 5.78
N VAL A 230 32.47 1.77 4.87
CA VAL A 230 31.89 1.10 3.70
C VAL A 230 32.56 1.62 2.42
N ASN A 231 33.13 0.71 1.62
CA ASN A 231 33.71 1.06 0.32
C ASN A 231 32.67 1.02 -0.81
N ARG A 232 31.62 1.84 -0.71
CA ARG A 232 30.54 1.97 -1.70
C ARG A 232 30.12 3.42 -1.86
N ASP A 233 29.54 3.76 -3.00
CA ASP A 233 28.99 5.10 -3.24
C ASP A 233 27.75 5.31 -2.34
N PRO A 234 27.67 6.38 -1.52
CA PRO A 234 26.50 6.69 -0.71
C PRO A 234 25.18 6.75 -1.50
N LYS A 235 25.23 7.08 -2.79
CA LYS A 235 24.05 7.15 -3.68
C LYS A 235 23.69 5.81 -4.32
N GLU A 236 24.54 4.79 -4.16
CA GLU A 236 24.28 3.47 -4.72
C GLU A 236 23.00 2.88 -4.12
N ILE A 237 22.09 2.43 -4.99
CA ILE A 237 20.84 1.76 -4.59
C ILE A 237 21.14 0.29 -4.31
N VAL A 238 20.98 -0.12 -3.05
CA VAL A 238 21.17 -1.52 -2.62
C VAL A 238 19.96 -2.37 -2.99
N GLY A 239 18.76 -1.78 -2.97
CA GLY A 239 17.53 -2.47 -3.35
C GLY A 239 16.30 -1.60 -3.18
N ILE A 240 15.14 -2.14 -3.56
CA ILE A 240 13.84 -1.50 -3.41
C ILE A 240 13.12 -2.12 -2.21
N VAL A 241 12.76 -1.30 -1.22
CA VAL A 241 12.19 -1.77 0.05
C VAL A 241 10.65 -1.75 0.00
N PRO A 242 9.97 -2.91 0.06
CA PRO A 242 8.52 -2.96 0.19
C PRO A 242 8.08 -2.49 1.60
N PRO A 243 6.81 -2.08 1.80
CA PRO A 243 5.73 -2.08 0.82
C PRO A 243 5.62 -0.78 0.01
N ARG A 244 6.37 0.28 0.37
CA ARG A 244 6.35 1.58 -0.32
C ARG A 244 7.29 1.66 -1.53
N HIS A 245 8.02 0.60 -1.82
CA HIS A 245 8.93 0.45 -2.95
C HIS A 245 9.90 1.63 -3.14
N ARG A 246 10.55 2.03 -2.05
CA ARG A 246 11.54 3.11 -2.08
C ARG A 246 12.95 2.56 -2.24
N PRO A 247 13.82 3.24 -3.00
CA PRO A 247 15.22 2.83 -3.09
C PRO A 247 15.90 3.04 -1.73
N ALA A 248 16.50 1.96 -1.23
CA ALA A 248 17.42 2.02 -0.11
C ALA A 248 18.81 2.30 -0.66
N THR A 249 19.23 3.56 -0.62
CA THR A 249 20.61 3.93 -0.89
C THR A 249 21.51 3.55 0.28
N VAL A 250 22.81 3.42 0.03
CA VAL A 250 23.80 3.20 1.09
C VAL A 250 23.71 4.28 2.17
N GLU A 251 23.53 5.54 1.80
CA GLU A 251 23.32 6.65 2.75
C GLU A 251 22.07 6.45 3.61
N LYS A 252 20.92 6.12 3.01
CA LYS A 252 19.66 5.93 3.77
C LYS A 252 19.75 4.73 4.70
N ILE A 253 20.43 3.66 4.28
CA ILE A 253 20.71 2.52 5.14
C ILE A 253 21.59 2.95 6.32
N ALA A 254 22.68 3.69 6.08
CA ALA A 254 23.56 4.18 7.13
C ALA A 254 22.84 5.10 8.14
N ILE A 255 21.96 5.99 7.67
CA ILE A 255 21.13 6.85 8.53
C ILE A 255 20.25 6.00 9.45
N ASN A 256 19.52 5.03 8.89
CA ASN A 256 18.64 4.16 9.68
C ASN A 256 19.43 3.23 10.62
N ALA A 257 20.62 2.77 10.23
CA ALA A 257 21.50 1.98 11.08
C ALA A 257 22.02 2.80 12.28
N VAL A 258 22.44 4.05 12.05
CA VAL A 258 22.81 4.96 13.13
C VAL A 258 21.62 5.15 14.08
N MET A 259 20.41 5.40 13.56
CA MET A 259 19.21 5.53 14.41
C MET A 259 18.92 4.30 15.26
N ALA A 260 19.17 3.11 14.73
CA ALA A 260 19.04 1.85 15.45
C ALA A 260 20.17 1.61 16.48
N GLY A 261 21.16 2.50 16.57
CA GLY A 261 22.30 2.38 17.48
C GLY A 261 23.40 1.44 16.99
N CYS A 262 23.46 1.14 15.69
CA CYS A 262 24.55 0.38 15.11
C CYS A 262 25.89 1.10 15.29
N LYS A 263 26.96 0.33 15.48
CA LYS A 263 28.32 0.88 15.43
C LYS A 263 28.72 1.13 13.97
N PRO A 264 29.64 2.07 13.70
CA PRO A 264 30.09 2.35 12.35
C PRO A 264 30.59 1.12 11.58
N GLU A 265 31.22 0.16 12.25
CA GLU A 265 31.80 -1.04 11.63
C GLU A 265 30.81 -2.18 11.30
N TYR A 266 29.51 -2.02 11.59
CA TYR A 266 28.48 -3.05 11.36
C TYR A 266 27.87 -3.01 9.97
#